data_AF-A0A3S4H575-F1
#
_entry.id   AF-A0A3S4H575-F1
#
_cell.length_a   1.000
_cell.length_b   1.000
_cell.length_c   1.000
_cell.angle_alpha   90.00
_cell.angle_beta   90.00
_cell.angle_gamma   90.00
#
_symmetry.space_group_name_H-M   'P 1'
#
loop_
_entity.id
_entity.type
_entity.pdbx_description
1 polymer ?
#
loop_
_entity_poly.entity_id
_entity_poly.type
_entity_poly.pdbx_seq_one_letter_code
_entity_poly.pdbx_strand_id
1 'polypeptide(L)'
;MSLCRKKACLLPLKTVDLNRGEHLQAGWTGYAATRRVPLLEVDDFALSESSAITEYLDERFAPPEWERIYPHDLQKRARARQIQAWLRSDLMPIREERSTAVVFDGAKMPDLSEAGRQSAEKLFATATTLLAHGGQNLFGEWSIADADLALMLNRLVLNGDKVPEALADYASFQWQRASIQRYVALSAKR
;
A
#
# COMPACT_ATOMS: atom_id res chain seq x y z
N MET A 1 2.82 -17.11 -2.88
CA MET A 1 3.23 -17.30 -4.31
C MET A 1 2.10 -17.03 -5.33
N SER A 2 0.92 -16.53 -4.92
CA SER A 2 -0.29 -16.62 -5.76
C SER A 2 -0.77 -15.29 -6.37
N LEU A 3 -0.67 -14.15 -5.68
CA LEU A 3 -1.20 -12.88 -6.20
C LEU A 3 -0.62 -12.46 -7.56
N CYS A 4 0.67 -12.75 -7.78
CA CYS A 4 1.40 -12.34 -8.97
C CYS A 4 1.48 -13.42 -10.07
N ARG A 5 0.95 -14.64 -9.85
CA ARG A 5 0.95 -15.66 -10.91
C ARG A 5 -0.24 -15.57 -11.86
N LYS A 6 -1.37 -14.96 -11.45
CA LYS A 6 -2.58 -14.91 -12.30
C LYS A 6 -3.41 -13.62 -12.29
N LYS A 7 -3.33 -12.74 -11.26
CA LYS A 7 -4.22 -11.55 -11.18
C LYS A 7 -3.78 -10.33 -12.01
N ALA A 8 -2.48 -10.15 -12.26
CA ALA A 8 -1.95 -8.94 -12.92
C ALA A 8 -0.70 -9.18 -13.79
N CYS A 9 -0.30 -10.45 -14.00
CA CYS A 9 1.02 -10.76 -14.58
C CYS A 9 1.09 -10.61 -16.12
N LEU A 10 0.04 -10.14 -16.77
CA LEU A 10 0.04 -9.85 -18.21
C LEU A 10 -0.08 -8.36 -18.52
N LEU A 11 -0.34 -7.51 -17.54
CA LEU A 11 -0.46 -6.09 -17.80
C LEU A 11 0.96 -5.47 -17.86
N PRO A 12 1.35 -4.88 -19.00
CA PRO A 12 2.66 -4.26 -19.13
C PRO A 12 2.75 -3.07 -18.16
N LEU A 13 3.82 -3.02 -17.36
CA LEU A 13 4.10 -1.87 -16.52
C LEU A 13 4.65 -0.74 -17.40
N LYS A 14 3.94 0.39 -17.42
CA LYS A 14 4.40 1.64 -18.02
C LYS A 14 4.77 2.64 -16.92
N THR A 15 5.73 3.51 -17.20
CA THR A 15 6.18 4.55 -16.27
C THR A 15 5.83 5.93 -16.80
N VAL A 16 5.51 6.84 -15.89
CA VAL A 16 5.29 8.27 -16.15
C VAL A 16 6.19 9.03 -15.19
N ASP A 17 7.01 9.95 -15.71
CA ASP A 17 7.94 10.75 -14.91
C ASP A 17 7.18 11.91 -14.24
N LEU A 18 6.96 11.78 -12.93
CA LEU A 18 6.27 12.79 -12.13
C LEU A 18 7.11 14.06 -11.93
N ASN A 19 8.44 13.94 -11.87
CA ASN A 19 9.35 15.07 -11.66
C ASN A 19 9.41 15.97 -12.90
N ARG A 20 9.26 15.37 -14.09
CA ARG A 20 9.13 16.09 -15.36
C ARG A 20 7.71 16.57 -15.67
N GLY A 21 6.75 16.28 -14.79
CA GLY A 21 5.35 16.69 -14.97
C GLY A 21 4.63 15.96 -16.10
N GLU A 22 5.08 14.77 -16.52
CA GLU A 22 4.44 14.02 -17.62
C GLU A 22 2.98 13.67 -17.33
N HIS A 23 2.64 13.47 -16.04
CA HIS A 23 1.26 13.27 -15.58
C HIS A 23 0.32 14.46 -15.83
N LEU A 24 0.88 15.64 -16.12
CA LEU A 24 0.17 16.88 -16.46
C LEU A 24 0.12 17.13 -17.97
N GLN A 25 0.63 16.20 -18.79
CA GLN A 25 0.59 16.29 -20.25
C GLN A 25 -0.54 15.44 -20.81
N ALA A 26 -1.29 15.99 -21.78
CA ALA A 26 -2.44 15.33 -22.39
C ALA A 26 -2.11 14.04 -23.17
N GLY A 27 -0.84 13.77 -23.45
CA GLY A 27 -0.40 12.57 -24.15
C GLY A 27 -0.47 11.27 -23.31
N TRP A 28 -0.63 11.36 -21.99
CA TRP A 28 -0.81 10.20 -21.12
C TRP A 28 -2.30 9.95 -20.85
N THR A 29 -2.76 8.69 -20.97
CA THR A 29 -4.17 8.30 -20.71
C THR A 29 -4.70 8.83 -19.37
N GLY A 30 -3.87 8.83 -18.33
CA GLY A 30 -4.24 9.28 -16.99
C GLY A 30 -4.51 10.77 -16.87
N TYR A 31 -4.17 11.57 -17.90
CA TYR A 31 -4.49 12.99 -17.96
C TYR A 31 -6.00 13.27 -17.96
N ALA A 32 -6.77 12.39 -18.61
CA ALA A 32 -8.23 12.45 -18.68
C ALA A 32 -8.92 11.89 -17.43
N ALA A 33 -8.16 11.25 -16.52
CA ALA A 33 -8.65 10.76 -15.24
C ALA A 33 -8.32 11.77 -14.12
N THR A 34 -7.71 11.31 -13.01
CA THR A 34 -7.33 12.18 -11.88
C THR A 34 -5.91 12.74 -11.95
N ARG A 35 -5.20 12.54 -13.08
CA ARG A 35 -3.81 13.01 -13.31
C ARG A 35 -2.82 12.52 -12.26
N ARG A 36 -3.10 11.39 -11.62
CA ARG A 36 -2.25 10.76 -10.60
C ARG A 36 -2.03 9.30 -10.93
N VAL A 37 -0.88 8.79 -10.53
CA VAL A 37 -0.60 7.34 -10.52
C VAL A 37 -1.08 6.71 -9.20
N PRO A 38 -1.44 5.43 -9.18
CA PRO A 38 -1.52 4.51 -10.33
C PRO A 38 -2.75 4.74 -11.22
N LEU A 39 -2.62 4.32 -12.48
CA LEU A 39 -3.72 4.16 -13.45
C LEU A 39 -3.70 2.70 -13.93
N LEU A 40 -4.86 2.04 -13.90
CA LEU A 40 -5.07 0.72 -14.48
C LEU A 40 -5.83 0.87 -15.80
N GLU A 41 -5.30 0.26 -16.86
CA GLU A 41 -6.00 0.10 -18.15
C GLU A 41 -6.30 -1.39 -18.33
N VAL A 42 -7.57 -1.75 -18.53
CA VAL A 42 -8.00 -3.11 -18.88
C VAL A 42 -8.95 -3.02 -20.07
N ASP A 43 -8.49 -3.50 -21.23
CA ASP A 43 -9.16 -3.31 -22.51
C ASP A 43 -9.36 -1.81 -22.82
N ASP A 44 -10.60 -1.35 -22.97
CA ASP A 44 -11.00 0.03 -23.20
C ASP A 44 -11.32 0.81 -21.91
N PHE A 45 -11.23 0.16 -20.75
CA PHE A 45 -11.54 0.76 -19.45
C PHE A 45 -10.28 1.27 -18.73
N ALA A 46 -10.28 2.55 -18.35
CA ALA A 46 -9.22 3.18 -17.55
C ALA A 46 -9.73 3.63 -16.18
N LEU A 47 -9.02 3.28 -15.11
CA LEU A 47 -9.39 3.58 -13.73
C LEU A 47 -8.18 4.07 -12.92
N SER A 48 -8.34 5.19 -12.22
CA SER A 48 -7.37 5.71 -11.24
C SER A 48 -7.83 5.44 -9.80
N GLU A 49 -6.99 5.83 -8.82
CA GLU A 49 -7.17 5.57 -7.38
C GLU A 49 -6.92 4.11 -6.96
N SER A 50 -5.87 3.88 -6.16
CA SER A 50 -5.39 2.52 -5.86
C SER A 50 -6.40 1.62 -5.14
N SER A 51 -7.25 2.16 -4.27
CA SER A 51 -8.31 1.39 -3.61
C SER A 51 -9.45 1.04 -4.57
N ALA A 52 -9.84 1.97 -5.45
CA ALA A 52 -10.86 1.70 -6.49
C ALA A 52 -10.36 0.63 -7.47
N ILE A 53 -9.10 0.74 -7.90
CA ILE A 53 -8.42 -0.27 -8.74
C ILE A 53 -8.42 -1.64 -8.08
N THR A 54 -8.07 -1.73 -6.79
CA THR A 54 -7.99 -3.04 -6.11
C THR A 54 -9.35 -3.64 -5.82
N GLU A 55 -10.37 -2.86 -5.49
CA GLU A 55 -11.77 -3.33 -5.41
C GLU A 55 -12.25 -3.86 -6.78
N TYR A 56 -12.04 -3.08 -7.85
CA TYR A 56 -12.37 -3.49 -9.22
C TYR A 56 -11.70 -4.80 -9.61
N LEU A 57 -10.42 -4.99 -9.27
CA LEU A 57 -9.71 -6.23 -9.53
C LEU A 57 -10.22 -7.41 -8.69
N ASP A 58 -10.72 -7.18 -7.47
CA ASP A 58 -11.31 -8.25 -6.64
C ASP A 58 -12.69 -8.66 -7.15
N GLU A 59 -13.45 -7.73 -7.74
CA GLU A 59 -14.76 -7.99 -8.34
C GLU A 59 -14.65 -8.60 -9.75
N ARG A 60 -13.83 -8.02 -10.64
CA ARG A 60 -13.66 -8.50 -12.03
C ARG A 60 -12.94 -9.83 -12.10
N PHE A 61 -11.96 -10.06 -11.22
CA PHE A 61 -11.19 -11.31 -11.12
C PHE A 61 -11.45 -11.98 -9.77
N ALA A 62 -12.65 -12.55 -9.66
CA ALA A 62 -13.20 -13.09 -8.42
C ALA A 62 -12.89 -14.59 -8.20
N PRO A 63 -13.01 -15.09 -6.96
CA PRO A 63 -12.95 -16.53 -6.67
C PRO A 63 -14.09 -17.33 -7.35
N PRO A 64 -13.91 -18.64 -7.62
CA PRO A 64 -12.75 -19.46 -7.23
C PRO A 64 -11.56 -19.39 -8.20
N GLU A 65 -11.73 -18.76 -9.36
CA GLU A 65 -10.70 -18.74 -10.42
C GLU A 65 -9.49 -17.88 -10.02
N TRP A 66 -9.72 -16.80 -9.26
CA TRP A 66 -8.66 -15.95 -8.71
C TRP A 66 -8.78 -15.78 -7.18
N GLU A 67 -7.62 -15.69 -6.51
CA GLU A 67 -7.53 -15.55 -5.05
C GLU A 67 -7.98 -14.16 -4.59
N ARG A 68 -8.99 -14.05 -3.74
CA ARG A 68 -9.46 -12.77 -3.17
C ARG A 68 -8.36 -11.99 -2.44
N ILE A 69 -8.46 -10.66 -2.50
CA ILE A 69 -7.58 -9.74 -1.75
C ILE A 69 -8.31 -8.93 -0.69
N TYR A 70 -9.64 -9.02 -0.64
CA TYR A 70 -10.45 -8.51 0.45
C TYR A 70 -11.04 -9.67 1.26
N PRO A 71 -11.25 -9.48 2.59
CA PRO A 71 -11.95 -10.44 3.41
C PRO A 71 -13.33 -10.80 2.82
N HIS A 72 -13.74 -12.06 3.02
CA HIS A 72 -15.08 -12.49 2.63
C HIS A 72 -16.16 -11.97 3.58
N ASP A 73 -15.85 -12.01 4.88
CA ASP A 73 -16.74 -11.52 5.91
C ASP A 73 -17.01 -10.03 5.74
N LEU A 74 -18.29 -9.66 5.86
CA LEU A 74 -18.78 -8.31 5.59
C LEU A 74 -18.12 -7.26 6.49
N GLN A 75 -18.02 -7.55 7.80
CA GLN A 75 -17.48 -6.60 8.76
C GLN A 75 -15.97 -6.46 8.64
N LYS A 76 -15.25 -7.56 8.41
CA LYS A 76 -13.80 -7.54 8.12
C LYS A 76 -13.52 -6.80 6.82
N ARG A 77 -14.33 -6.97 5.77
CA ARG A 77 -14.21 -6.21 4.52
C ARG A 77 -14.44 -4.72 4.74
N ALA A 78 -15.45 -4.34 5.52
CA ALA A 78 -15.68 -2.95 5.92
C ALA A 78 -14.48 -2.37 6.69
N ARG A 79 -13.88 -3.15 7.60
CA ARG A 79 -12.68 -2.73 8.34
C ARG A 79 -11.46 -2.59 7.43
N ALA A 80 -11.27 -3.48 6.46
CA ALA A 80 -10.21 -3.36 5.46
C ALA A 80 -10.34 -2.04 4.67
N ARG A 81 -11.56 -1.71 4.21
CA ARG A 81 -11.87 -0.44 3.54
C ARG A 81 -11.61 0.77 4.44
N GLN A 82 -12.00 0.69 5.72
CA GLN A 82 -11.71 1.73 6.70
C GLN A 82 -10.20 2.00 6.81
N ILE A 83 -9.38 0.94 6.94
CA ILE A 83 -7.92 1.07 7.04
C ILE A 83 -7.37 1.73 5.78
N GLN A 84 -7.78 1.26 4.60
CA GLN A 84 -7.30 1.80 3.33
C GLN A 84 -7.64 3.28 3.12
N ALA A 85 -8.87 3.68 3.46
CA ALA A 85 -9.30 5.07 3.36
C ALA A 85 -8.54 5.94 4.37
N TRP A 86 -8.47 5.50 5.63
CA TRP A 86 -7.75 6.20 6.70
C TRP A 86 -6.28 6.45 6.35
N LEU A 87 -5.54 5.44 5.91
CA LEU A 87 -4.11 5.58 5.56
C LEU A 87 -3.87 6.52 4.36
N ARG A 88 -4.87 6.72 3.48
CA ARG A 88 -4.79 7.60 2.32
C ARG A 88 -5.15 9.06 2.64
N SER A 89 -6.00 9.29 3.64
CA SER A 89 -6.53 10.61 3.99
C SER A 89 -6.01 11.18 5.31
N ASP A 90 -5.18 10.44 6.04
CA ASP A 90 -4.65 10.84 7.35
C ASP A 90 -3.13 10.62 7.40
N LEU A 91 -2.52 10.91 8.56
CA LEU A 91 -1.09 10.67 8.84
C LEU A 91 -0.14 11.40 7.88
N MET A 92 -0.56 12.57 7.37
CA MET A 92 0.24 13.35 6.43
C MET A 92 1.66 13.67 6.95
N PRO A 93 1.86 14.03 8.24
CA PRO A 93 3.20 14.25 8.77
C PRO A 93 4.14 13.05 8.58
N ILE A 94 3.67 11.81 8.80
CA ILE A 94 4.48 10.61 8.51
C ILE A 94 4.77 10.52 7.00
N ARG A 95 3.76 10.78 6.16
CA ARG A 95 3.91 10.62 4.69
C ARG A 95 4.90 11.63 4.09
N GLU A 96 4.99 12.82 4.68
CA GLU A 96 5.93 13.88 4.27
C GLU A 96 7.32 13.64 4.87
N GLU A 97 7.41 13.42 6.18
CA GLU A 97 8.68 13.28 6.91
C GLU A 97 9.34 11.90 6.73
N ARG A 98 8.57 10.90 6.29
CA ARG A 98 8.99 9.53 5.98
C ARG A 98 8.41 9.11 4.63
N SER A 99 8.79 9.84 3.59
CA SER A 99 8.36 9.57 2.22
C SER A 99 8.73 8.14 1.78
N THR A 100 8.18 7.68 0.66
CA THR A 100 8.48 6.33 0.15
C THR A 100 9.94 6.15 -0.26
N ALA A 101 10.72 7.23 -0.38
CA ALA A 101 12.17 7.14 -0.59
C ALA A 101 12.87 6.42 0.57
N VAL A 102 12.36 6.53 1.80
CA VAL A 102 12.86 5.74 2.95
C VAL A 102 12.69 4.25 2.69
N VAL A 103 11.54 3.87 2.14
CA VAL A 103 11.13 2.47 2.00
C VAL A 103 11.77 1.81 0.76
N PHE A 104 11.83 2.52 -0.37
CA PHE A 104 12.23 1.94 -1.65
C PHE A 104 13.62 2.38 -2.13
N ASP A 105 14.14 3.51 -1.62
CA ASP A 105 15.42 4.09 -2.07
C ASP A 105 16.46 4.14 -0.92
N GLY A 106 16.10 3.67 0.28
CA GLY A 106 16.99 3.62 1.45
C GLY A 106 17.32 5.00 2.04
N ALA A 107 16.54 6.04 1.73
CA ALA A 107 16.75 7.36 2.30
C ALA A 107 16.65 7.34 3.84
N LYS A 108 17.42 8.20 4.49
CA LYS A 108 17.36 8.42 5.94
C LYS A 108 16.94 9.84 6.23
N MET A 109 15.92 9.97 7.06
CA MET A 109 15.28 11.23 7.42
C MET A 109 15.61 11.57 8.88
N PRO A 110 15.70 12.87 9.22
CA PRO A 110 15.96 13.31 10.60
C PRO A 110 14.80 12.94 11.54
N ASP A 111 14.98 13.19 12.83
CA ASP A 111 13.96 12.98 13.86
C ASP A 111 12.62 13.61 13.48
N LEU A 112 11.53 12.92 13.84
CA LEU A 112 10.18 13.40 13.58
C LEU A 112 9.93 14.74 14.28
N SER A 113 9.19 15.60 13.59
CA SER A 113 8.56 16.77 14.19
C SER A 113 7.56 16.36 15.27
N GLU A 114 7.04 17.34 16.02
CA GLU A 114 5.97 17.08 16.99
C GLU A 114 4.70 16.53 16.30
N ALA A 115 4.32 17.07 15.14
CA ALA A 115 3.20 16.55 14.36
C ALA A 115 3.46 15.13 13.82
N GLY A 116 4.71 14.86 13.44
CA GLY A 116 5.19 13.53 13.07
C GLY A 116 5.04 12.52 14.20
N ARG A 117 5.48 12.88 15.41
CA ARG A 117 5.35 12.03 16.62
C ARG A 117 3.90 11.76 16.99
N GLN A 118 3.03 12.77 16.98
CA GLN A 118 1.60 12.60 17.25
C GLN A 118 0.93 11.67 16.23
N SER A 119 1.31 11.80 14.96
CA SER A 119 0.83 10.90 13.90
C SER A 119 1.34 9.47 14.10
N ALA A 120 2.60 9.30 14.49
CA ALA A 120 3.19 7.98 14.77
C ALA A 120 2.51 7.31 15.97
N GLU A 121 2.26 8.04 17.06
CA GLU A 121 1.51 7.54 18.22
C GLU A 121 0.09 7.08 17.83
N LYS A 122 -0.63 7.89 17.04
CA LYS A 122 -1.95 7.52 16.50
C LYS A 122 -1.88 6.24 15.66
N LEU A 123 -0.89 6.14 14.78
CA LEU A 123 -0.66 4.95 13.96
C LEU A 123 -0.43 3.71 14.84
N PHE A 124 0.45 3.82 15.84
CA PHE A 124 0.78 2.71 16.73
C PHE A 124 -0.41 2.26 17.57
N ALA A 125 -1.14 3.19 18.20
CA ALA A 125 -2.31 2.87 19.01
C ALA A 125 -3.40 2.17 18.17
N THR A 126 -3.64 2.68 16.96
CA THR A 126 -4.62 2.10 16.04
C THR A 126 -4.19 0.72 15.56
N ALA A 127 -2.94 0.56 15.10
CA ALA A 127 -2.41 -0.71 14.63
C ALA A 127 -2.38 -1.77 15.74
N THR A 128 -2.02 -1.39 16.96
CA THR A 128 -2.05 -2.28 18.14
C THR A 128 -3.47 -2.79 18.41
N THR A 129 -4.47 -1.92 18.33
CA THR A 129 -5.88 -2.31 18.50
C THR A 129 -6.33 -3.26 17.41
N LEU A 130 -5.96 -2.99 16.15
CA LEU A 130 -6.30 -3.85 15.01
C LEU A 130 -5.66 -5.24 15.11
N LEU A 131 -4.46 -5.33 15.67
CA LEU A 131 -3.68 -6.58 15.81
C LEU A 131 -3.81 -7.23 17.20
N ALA A 132 -4.70 -6.72 18.06
CA ALA A 132 -4.87 -7.22 19.44
C ALA A 132 -5.27 -8.69 19.53
N HIS A 133 -5.78 -9.27 18.44
CA HIS A 133 -6.09 -10.70 18.33
C HIS A 133 -4.82 -11.59 18.22
N GLY A 134 -3.61 -11.02 18.12
CA GLY A 134 -2.34 -11.75 18.12
C GLY A 134 -2.04 -12.58 16.86
N GLY A 135 -2.80 -12.35 15.78
CA GLY A 135 -2.63 -13.06 14.51
C GLY A 135 -1.61 -12.38 13.59
N GLN A 136 -1.10 -13.13 12.61
CA GLN A 136 -0.10 -12.63 11.65
C GLN A 136 -0.67 -11.64 10.62
N ASN A 137 -1.95 -11.76 10.28
CA ASN A 137 -2.67 -10.87 9.36
C ASN A 137 -3.88 -10.26 10.07
N LEU A 138 -4.29 -9.06 9.65
CA LEU A 138 -5.39 -8.27 10.22
C LEU A 138 -6.72 -9.03 10.32
N PHE A 139 -6.98 -9.97 9.41
CA PHE A 139 -8.30 -10.59 9.25
C PHE A 139 -8.28 -12.13 9.26
N GLY A 140 -7.16 -12.72 9.71
CA GLY A 140 -6.89 -14.16 9.65
C GLY A 140 -6.09 -14.49 8.39
N GLU A 141 -6.76 -14.51 7.24
CA GLU A 141 -6.10 -14.59 5.94
C GLU A 141 -5.53 -13.23 5.53
N TRP A 142 -4.51 -13.25 4.66
CA TRP A 142 -3.92 -12.03 4.12
C TRP A 142 -4.93 -11.24 3.27
N SER A 143 -4.90 -9.93 3.41
CA SER A 143 -5.67 -8.97 2.63
C SER A 143 -4.80 -7.83 2.11
N ILE A 144 -5.30 -7.06 1.15
CA ILE A 144 -4.59 -5.89 0.63
C ILE A 144 -4.36 -4.82 1.71
N ALA A 145 -5.21 -4.77 2.74
CA ALA A 145 -5.03 -3.86 3.87
C ALA A 145 -3.77 -4.18 4.69
N ASP A 146 -3.32 -5.44 4.69
CA ASP A 146 -2.08 -5.83 5.37
C ASP A 146 -0.86 -5.19 4.69
N ALA A 147 -0.84 -5.16 3.35
CA ALA A 147 0.22 -4.49 2.59
C ALA A 147 0.20 -2.97 2.80
N ASP A 148 -0.98 -2.34 2.78
CA ASP A 148 -1.11 -0.90 2.98
C ASP A 148 -0.64 -0.50 4.40
N LEU A 149 -1.04 -1.25 5.44
CA LEU A 149 -0.63 -0.98 6.82
C LEU A 149 0.87 -1.25 7.03
N ALA A 150 1.39 -2.36 6.51
CA ALA A 150 2.81 -2.70 6.61
C ALA A 150 3.69 -1.64 5.94
N LEU A 151 3.29 -1.12 4.77
CA LEU A 151 3.99 -0.02 4.11
C LEU A 151 4.03 1.22 5.01
N MET A 152 2.91 1.60 5.64
CA MET A 152 2.87 2.76 6.53
C MET A 152 3.77 2.58 7.75
N LEU A 153 3.76 1.40 8.38
CA LEU A 153 4.66 1.08 9.50
C LEU A 153 6.13 1.08 9.06
N ASN A 154 6.43 0.52 7.89
CA ASN A 154 7.79 0.43 7.36
C ASN A 154 8.41 1.79 7.03
N ARG A 155 7.61 2.84 6.85
CA ARG A 155 8.14 4.23 6.78
C ARG A 155 8.94 4.60 8.04
N LEU A 156 8.54 4.09 9.20
CA LEU A 156 9.20 4.35 10.48
C LEU A 156 10.27 3.27 10.76
N VAL A 157 9.91 1.99 10.61
CA VAL A 157 10.81 0.86 10.87
C VAL A 157 12.07 0.95 10.01
N LEU A 158 11.92 1.19 8.70
CA LEU A 158 13.06 1.23 7.77
C LEU A 158 13.84 2.54 7.85
N ASN A 159 13.27 3.62 8.40
CA ASN A 159 14.05 4.80 8.76
C ASN A 159 14.99 4.50 9.94
N GLY A 160 14.57 3.64 10.86
CA GLY A 160 15.25 3.34 12.12
C GLY A 160 14.61 4.03 13.33
N ASP A 161 13.37 4.49 13.18
CA ASP A 161 12.63 5.10 14.28
C ASP A 161 12.23 4.05 15.34
N LYS A 162 11.97 4.51 16.57
CA LYS A 162 11.46 3.63 17.63
C LYS A 162 10.01 3.22 17.33
N VAL A 163 9.81 1.95 17.04
CA VAL A 163 8.49 1.33 16.78
C VAL A 163 8.24 0.23 17.82
N PRO A 164 7.01 0.05 18.34
CA PRO A 164 6.69 -1.09 19.20
C PRO A 164 7.04 -2.42 18.51
N GLU A 165 7.72 -3.32 19.24
CA GLU A 165 8.30 -4.56 18.70
C GLU A 165 7.30 -5.39 17.90
N ALA A 166 6.11 -5.65 18.47
CA ALA A 166 5.05 -6.41 17.78
C ALA A 166 4.60 -5.78 16.45
N LEU A 167 4.63 -4.44 16.33
CA LEU A 167 4.30 -3.76 15.08
C LEU A 167 5.45 -3.81 14.07
N ALA A 168 6.70 -3.76 14.55
CA ALA A 168 7.87 -3.95 13.71
C ALA A 168 7.95 -5.39 13.16
N ASP A 169 7.62 -6.37 13.99
CA ASP A 169 7.53 -7.79 13.61
C ASP A 169 6.44 -8.01 12.56
N TYR A 170 5.24 -7.47 12.80
CA TYR A 170 4.14 -7.49 11.84
C TYR A 170 4.55 -6.87 10.51
N ALA A 171 5.13 -5.65 10.53
CA ALA A 171 5.55 -4.95 9.32
C ALA A 171 6.62 -5.74 8.55
N SER A 172 7.59 -6.31 9.25
CA SER A 172 8.67 -7.14 8.67
C SER A 172 8.14 -8.44 8.09
N PHE A 173 7.23 -9.13 8.77
CA PHE A 173 6.57 -10.34 8.29
C PHE A 173 5.78 -10.07 7.01
N GLN A 174 4.94 -9.03 7.01
CA GLN A 174 4.15 -8.66 5.83
C GLN A 174 5.05 -8.27 4.65
N TRP A 175 6.19 -7.61 4.91
CA TRP A 175 7.13 -7.18 3.88
C TRP A 175 7.76 -8.34 3.11
N GLN A 176 7.87 -9.53 3.71
CA GLN A 176 8.41 -10.73 3.06
C GLN A 176 7.51 -11.29 1.97
N ARG A 177 6.27 -10.80 1.83
CA ARG A 177 5.33 -11.29 0.81
C ARG A 177 5.93 -11.13 -0.59
N ALA A 178 5.97 -12.22 -1.35
CA ALA A 178 6.59 -12.28 -2.67
C ALA A 178 6.10 -11.19 -3.65
N SER A 179 4.83 -10.77 -3.58
CA SER A 179 4.30 -9.68 -4.42
C SER A 179 4.91 -8.32 -4.06
N ILE A 180 5.16 -8.08 -2.77
CA ILE A 180 5.81 -6.85 -2.27
C ILE A 180 7.28 -6.88 -2.66
N GLN A 181 7.99 -7.98 -2.40
CA GLN A 181 9.40 -8.14 -2.76
C GLN A 181 9.64 -7.99 -4.27
N ARG A 182 8.72 -8.51 -5.11
CA ARG A 182 8.79 -8.28 -6.56
C ARG A 182 8.67 -6.80 -6.93
N TYR A 183 7.82 -6.04 -6.23
CA TYR A 183 7.70 -4.59 -6.44
C TYR A 183 8.95 -3.84 -5.97
N VAL A 184 9.49 -4.18 -4.80
CA VAL A 184 10.75 -3.62 -4.29
C VAL A 184 11.91 -3.87 -5.29
N ALA A 185 11.96 -5.05 -5.91
CA ALA A 185 12.97 -5.34 -6.92
C ALA A 185 12.84 -4.51 -8.21
N LEU A 186 11.72 -3.81 -8.45
CA LEU A 186 11.56 -2.89 -9.58
C LEU A 186 12.21 -1.52 -9.32
N SER A 187 12.26 -1.06 -8.07
CA SER A 187 12.96 0.19 -7.73
C SER A 187 14.48 -0.01 -7.70
N ALA A 188 14.96 -1.17 -7.23
CA ALA A 188 16.38 -1.50 -7.18
C ALA A 188 17.07 -1.62 -8.56
N LYS A 189 16.30 -1.67 -9.65
CA LYS A 189 16.81 -1.75 -11.03
C LYS A 189 16.87 -0.39 -11.73
N ARG A 190 16.52 0.69 -11.05
CA ARG A 190 16.56 2.06 -11.58
C ARG A 190 17.84 2.76 -11.18
#